data_AF-A0A965ELG1-F1
#
_entry.id   AF-A0A965ELG1-F1
#
_cell.length_a   1.000
_cell.length_b   1.000
_cell.length_c   1.000
_cell.angle_alpha   90.00
_cell.angle_beta   90.00
_cell.angle_gamma   90.00
#
_symmetry.space_group_name_H-M   'P 1'
#
loop_
_entity.id
_entity.type
_entity.pdbx_description
1 polymer ?
#
loop_
_entity_poly.entity_id
_entity_poly.type
_entity_poly.pdbx_seq_one_letter_code
_entity_poly.pdbx_strand_id
1 'polypeptide(L)' 'MKIRVALLDDESLAIEELKSMLSVYDFVEVVATFTNPQEALDKIP' A
#
# COMPACT_ATOMS: atom_id res chain seq x y z
N MET A 1 3.46 -7.01 -16.85
CA MET A 1 3.37 -5.62 -16.34
C MET A 1 2.70 -5.69 -14.98
N LYS A 2 3.27 -5.08 -13.94
CA LYS A 2 2.67 -5.09 -12.60
C LYS A 2 1.88 -3.80 -12.34
N ILE A 3 0.77 -3.90 -11.64
CA ILE A 3 0.00 -2.79 -11.10
C ILE A 3 0.72 -2.31 -9.83
N ARG A 4 1.09 -1.04 -9.80
CA ARG A 4 1.77 -0.42 -8.65
C ARG A 4 0.72 0.16 -7.71
N VAL A 5 0.75 -0.24 -6.45
CA VAL A 5 -0.26 0.14 -5.45
C VAL A 5 0.40 0.82 -4.25
N ALA A 6 -0.17 1.92 -3.79
CA ALA A 6 0.12 2.51 -2.49
C ALA A 6 -1.03 2.18 -1.52
N LEU A 7 -0.70 1.81 -0.29
CA LEU A 7 -1.69 1.56 0.76
C LEU A 7 -1.73 2.73 1.74
N LEU A 8 -2.93 3.17 2.11
CA LEU A 8 -3.15 4.19 3.13
C LEU A 8 -4.25 3.68 4.06
N ASP A 9 -3.90 3.53 5.33
CA ASP A 9 -4.83 3.15 6.41
C ASP A 9 -4.23 3.64 7.73
N ASP A 10 -5.02 4.23 8.62
CA ASP A 10 -4.52 4.74 9.91
C ASP A 10 -4.10 3.62 10.87
N GLU A 11 -4.48 2.37 10.60
CA GLU A 11 -4.05 1.19 11.35
C GLU A 11 -2.94 0.40 10.64
N SER A 12 -1.75 0.36 11.24
CA SER A 12 -0.61 -0.42 10.70
C SER A 12 -0.90 -1.91 10.53
N LEU A 13 -1.76 -2.49 11.38
CA LEU A 13 -2.14 -3.90 11.27
C LEU A 13 -2.94 -4.16 9.99
N ALA A 14 -3.85 -3.26 9.63
CA ALA A 14 -4.62 -3.35 8.39
C ALA A 14 -3.71 -3.31 7.15
N ILE A 15 -2.68 -2.45 7.17
CA ILE A 15 -1.67 -2.40 6.11
C ILE A 15 -0.94 -3.74 5.94
N GLU A 16 -0.52 -4.38 7.04
CA GLU A 16 0.20 -5.65 6.97
C GLU A 16 -0.71 -6.80 6.47
N GLU A 17 -1.97 -6.83 6.91
CA GLU A 17 -2.97 -7.78 6.38
C GLU A 17 -3.21 -7.56 4.88
N LEU A 18 -3.38 -6.31 4.44
CA LEU A 18 -3.52 -5.98 3.02
C LEU A 18 -2.29 -6.39 2.21
N LYS A 19 -1.07 -6.19 2.71
CA LYS A 19 0.16 -6.66 2.05
C LYS A 19 0.18 -8.17 1.92
N SER A 20 -0.19 -8.89 2.98
CA SER A 20 -0.29 -10.35 2.99
C SER A 20 -1.30 -10.83 1.94
N MET A 21 -2.50 -10.24 1.93
CA MET A 21 -3.54 -10.54 0.95
C MET A 21 -3.10 -10.23 -0.49
N LEU A 22 -2.40 -9.13 -0.73
CA LEU A 22 -1.94 -8.74 -2.07
C LEU A 22 -0.74 -9.56 -2.56
N SER A 23 0.00 -10.21 -1.65
CA SER A 23 1.20 -10.98 -1.99
C SER A 23 0.93 -12.19 -2.88
N VAL A 24 -0.30 -12.70 -2.91
CA VAL A 24 -0.70 -13.83 -3.76
C VAL A 24 -0.87 -13.45 -5.24
N TYR A 25 -0.89 -12.15 -5.56
CA TYR A 25 -1.07 -11.65 -6.91
C TYR A 25 0.27 -11.21 -7.50
N ASP A 26 0.86 -12.05 -8.35
CA ASP A 26 2.15 -11.75 -9.02
C ASP A 26 2.10 -10.49 -9.90
N PHE A 27 0.90 -10.06 -10.31
CA PHE A 27 0.68 -8.85 -11.10
C PHE A 27 0.54 -7.58 -10.24
N VAL A 28 0.60 -7.67 -8.92
CA VAL A 28 0.55 -6.51 -8.00
C VAL A 28 1.92 -6.26 -7.38
N GLU A 29 2.26 -4.99 -7.20
CA GLU A 29 3.45 -4.55 -6.47
C GLU A 29 3.04 -3.43 -5.51
N VAL A 30 3.14 -3.69 -4.21
CA VAL A 30 2.95 -2.64 -3.20
C VAL A 30 4.23 -1.80 -3.15
N VAL A 31 4.14 -0.55 -3.57
CA VAL A 31 5.31 0.35 -3.72
C VAL A 31 5.46 1.35 -2.58
N ALA A 32 4.40 1.57 -1.81
CA ALA A 32 4.41 2.45 -0.65
C ALA A 32 3.27 2.11 0.32
N THR A 33 3.46 2.47 1.58
CA THR A 33 2.46 2.34 2.65
C THR A 33 2.48 3.59 3.51
N PHE A 34 1.32 4.05 3.93
CA PHE A 34 1.16 5.27 4.71
C PHE A 34 0.15 5.04 5.82
N THR A 35 0.43 5.59 7.01
CA THR A 35 -0.57 5.69 8.09
C THR A 35 -1.10 7.10 8.26
N ASN A 36 -0.56 8.05 7.49
CA ASN A 36 -0.91 9.44 7.54
C ASN A 36 -1.34 9.94 6.15
N PRO A 37 -2.55 10.50 6.02
CA PRO A 37 -3.03 11.01 4.73
C PRO A 37 -2.20 12.17 4.16
N GLN A 38 -1.65 13.04 5.00
CA GLN A 38 -0.81 14.16 4.55
C GLN A 38 0.50 13.63 3.96
N GLU A 39 1.13 12.67 4.64
CA GLU A 39 2.34 12.01 4.12
C GLU A 39 2.09 11.30 2.78
N ALA A 40 0.92 10.66 2.64
CA ALA A 40 0.51 10.02 1.40
C ALA A 40 0.36 11.04 0.26
N LEU A 41 -0.33 12.16 0.49
CA LEU A 41 -0.51 13.22 -0.51
C LEU A 41 0.82 13.83 -0.98
N ASP A 42 1.80 13.98 -0.08
CA ASP A 42 3.10 14.56 -0.41
C ASP A 42 3.98 13.61 -1.25
N LYS A 43 3.69 12.30 -1.22
CA LYS A 43 4.54 11.25 -1.80
C LYS A 43 3.91 10.48 -2.96
N ILE A 44 2.58 10.47 -3.08
CA ILE A 44 1.87 9.84 -4.20
C ILE A 44 1.86 10.84 -5.37
N PRO A 45 2.38 10.47 -6.55
CA PRO A 45 2.44 11.34 -7.74
C PRO A 45 1.06 11.63 -8.34
#